data_AF-A0A1R0L668-F1
#
_entry.id   AF-A0A1R0L668-F1
#
_cell.length_a   1.000
_cell.length_b   1.000
_cell.length_c   1.000
_cell.angle_alpha   90.00
_cell.angle_beta   90.00
_cell.angle_gamma   90.00
#
_symmetry.space_group_name_H-M   'P 1'
#
loop_
_entity.id
_entity.type
_entity.pdbx_description
1 polymer ?
#
loop_
_entity_poly.entity_id
_entity_poly.type
_entity_poly.pdbx_seq_one_letter_code
_entity_poly.pdbx_strand_id
1 'polypeptide(L)'
;MDGYSHAKFPHWMKQYGECDTCEVVLSRDGQGVTQDSLCRAIARHLVSPYDDKTLGSASKVDIDHTVPLANAWRSGADTWTIDKRKKFANDLDISQLTAISASSNRSKGATPASPPGRLRLRRRRPGDSRLRALRGHHRHPQGGCTHERPPRAAQAPRVPASTPVTDTTTGLLLGAPSVTLAGIRIRKRAPTAAEALR
;
A
#
# COMPACT_ATOMS: atom_id res chain seq x y z
N MET A 1 -4.08 22.34 -23.27
CA MET A 1 -4.40 22.76 -21.88
C MET A 1 -3.24 23.61 -21.45
N ASP A 2 -3.34 24.90 -21.72
CA ASP A 2 -2.18 25.77 -21.63
C ASP A 2 -1.85 26.04 -20.15
N GLY A 3 -0.56 25.94 -19.82
CA GLY A 3 -0.06 26.21 -18.47
C GLY A 3 -0.39 25.17 -17.39
N TYR A 4 -1.21 24.15 -17.66
CA TYR A 4 -1.45 23.07 -16.70
C TYR A 4 -0.20 22.18 -16.55
N SER A 5 0.15 21.86 -15.31
CA SER A 5 1.11 20.82 -14.98
C SER A 5 0.73 20.21 -13.64
N HIS A 6 0.83 18.88 -13.54
CA HIS A 6 0.56 18.15 -12.31
C HIS A 6 1.45 18.64 -11.15
N ALA A 7 2.67 19.10 -11.45
CA ALA A 7 3.60 19.66 -10.48
C ALA A 7 3.11 20.97 -9.82
N LYS A 8 2.11 21.65 -10.40
CA LYS A 8 1.50 22.86 -9.81
C LYS A 8 0.58 22.55 -8.64
N PHE A 9 0.27 21.28 -8.40
CA PHE A 9 -0.48 20.78 -7.25
C PHE A 9 0.43 19.89 -6.40
N PRO A 10 1.21 20.43 -5.46
CA PRO A 10 2.01 19.60 -4.57
C PRO A 10 1.09 18.62 -3.80
N HIS A 11 1.34 17.32 -3.95
CA HIS A 11 0.50 16.24 -3.41
C HIS A 11 1.36 15.14 -2.81
N TRP A 12 0.70 14.26 -2.06
CA TRP A 12 1.32 13.27 -1.17
C TRP A 12 2.15 13.92 -0.07
N MET A 13 1.56 14.94 0.56
CA MET A 13 2.17 15.61 1.70
C MET A 13 2.06 14.72 2.95
N LYS A 14 3.09 14.72 3.80
CA LYS A 14 3.01 14.13 5.14
C LYS A 14 1.81 14.68 5.90
N GLN A 15 1.03 13.79 6.49
CA GLN A 15 -0.15 14.10 7.30
C GLN A 15 0.16 13.92 8.78
N TYR A 16 0.74 12.78 9.14
CA TYR A 16 1.20 12.47 10.49
C TYR A 16 2.27 11.38 10.43
N GLY A 17 3.23 11.39 11.36
CA GLY A 17 4.34 10.43 11.37
C GLY A 17 5.02 10.32 9.99
N GLU A 18 5.12 9.08 9.50
CA GLU A 18 5.62 8.77 8.15
C GLU A 18 4.53 8.68 7.07
N CYS A 19 3.26 8.83 7.46
CA CYS A 19 2.12 8.69 6.56
C CYS A 19 1.94 9.94 5.71
N ASP A 20 2.08 9.79 4.39
CA ASP A 20 1.61 10.77 3.42
C ASP A 20 0.11 10.61 3.15
N THR A 21 -0.49 11.59 2.47
CA THR A 21 -1.91 11.57 2.09
C THR A 21 -2.31 10.28 1.36
N CYS A 22 -1.44 9.74 0.52
CA CYS A 22 -1.74 8.55 -0.28
C CYS A 22 -1.88 7.32 0.63
N GLU A 23 -0.92 7.12 1.53
CA GLU A 23 -0.96 6.03 2.50
C GLU A 23 -2.13 6.15 3.47
N VAL A 24 -2.51 7.36 3.86
CA VAL A 24 -3.71 7.60 4.67
C VAL A 24 -4.98 7.15 3.94
N VAL A 25 -5.13 7.48 2.66
CA VAL A 25 -6.30 7.06 1.86
C VAL A 25 -6.31 5.55 1.66
N LEU A 26 -5.15 4.93 1.40
CA LEU A 26 -5.05 3.47 1.28
C LEU A 26 -5.44 2.74 2.57
N SER A 27 -5.02 3.25 3.72
CA SER A 27 -5.43 2.72 5.02
C SER A 27 -6.93 2.92 5.29
N ARG A 28 -7.49 4.07 4.90
CA ARG A 28 -8.90 4.40 5.10
C ARG A 28 -9.84 3.53 4.25
N ASP A 29 -9.51 3.33 2.98
CA ASP A 29 -10.41 2.70 2.02
C ASP A 29 -10.22 1.17 1.95
N GLY A 30 -9.05 0.66 2.36
CA GLY A 30 -8.73 -0.76 2.39
C GLY A 30 -9.28 -1.49 3.60
N GLN A 31 -9.42 -2.81 3.48
CA GLN A 31 -9.71 -3.74 4.56
C GLN A 31 -8.49 -4.61 4.85
N GLY A 32 -8.26 -4.92 6.14
CA GLY A 32 -7.11 -5.72 6.55
C GLY A 32 -5.77 -5.10 6.15
N VAL A 33 -5.68 -3.77 6.21
CA VAL A 33 -4.47 -3.05 5.78
C VAL A 33 -3.35 -3.30 6.78
N THR A 34 -2.19 -3.71 6.26
CA THR A 34 -0.95 -3.78 7.03
C THR A 34 0.00 -2.73 6.49
N GLN A 35 0.53 -1.88 7.37
CA GLN A 35 1.52 -0.86 7.04
C GLN A 35 2.88 -1.21 7.64
N ASP A 36 3.97 -0.85 6.95
CA ASP A 36 5.32 -0.96 7.50
C ASP A 36 5.69 0.26 8.37
N SER A 37 6.93 0.30 8.87
CA SER A 37 7.42 1.39 9.72
C SER A 37 7.49 2.75 9.02
N LEU A 38 7.40 2.78 7.69
CA LEU A 38 7.33 4.00 6.87
C LEU A 38 5.89 4.30 6.43
N CYS A 39 4.90 3.68 7.09
CA CYS A 39 3.48 3.82 6.80
C CYS A 39 3.02 3.31 5.42
N ARG A 40 3.88 2.58 4.71
CA ARG A 40 3.53 2.07 3.38
C ARG A 40 2.59 0.88 3.51
N ALA A 41 1.46 0.90 2.81
CA ALA A 41 0.52 -0.22 2.81
C ALA A 41 1.10 -1.44 2.05
N ILE A 42 1.61 -2.43 2.78
CA ILE A 42 2.25 -3.64 2.23
C ILE A 42 1.26 -4.79 1.96
N ALA A 43 0.09 -4.78 2.61
CA ALA A 43 -1.01 -5.70 2.35
C ALA A 43 -2.34 -4.97 2.52
N ARG A 44 -3.31 -5.24 1.64
CA ARG A 44 -4.66 -4.66 1.69
C ARG A 44 -5.65 -5.47 0.85
N HIS A 45 -6.91 -5.42 1.22
CA HIS A 45 -8.02 -5.79 0.34
C HIS A 45 -8.87 -4.56 0.06
N LEU A 46 -8.87 -4.09 -1.19
CA LEU A 46 -9.63 -2.91 -1.61
C LEU A 46 -10.72 -3.32 -2.59
N VAL A 47 -11.93 -2.75 -2.44
CA VAL A 47 -12.98 -2.85 -3.47
C VAL A 47 -13.14 -1.47 -4.09
N SER A 48 -12.83 -1.36 -5.37
CA SER A 48 -12.93 -0.10 -6.11
C SER A 48 -14.40 0.31 -6.28
N PRO A 49 -14.82 1.48 -5.80
CA PRO A 49 -16.21 1.94 -5.88
C PRO A 49 -16.66 2.29 -7.30
N TYR A 50 -15.76 2.33 -8.29
CA TYR A 50 -16.09 2.75 -9.65
C TYR A 50 -16.37 1.57 -10.59
N ASP A 51 -15.90 0.37 -10.25
CA ASP A 51 -16.01 -0.81 -11.10
C ASP A 51 -16.14 -2.13 -10.32
N ASP A 52 -16.37 -2.05 -9.01
CA ASP A 52 -16.54 -3.17 -8.07
C ASP A 52 -15.41 -4.22 -8.07
N LYS A 53 -14.25 -3.88 -8.63
CA LYS A 53 -13.09 -4.77 -8.68
C LYS A 53 -12.45 -4.87 -7.31
N THR A 54 -12.13 -6.11 -6.92
CA THR A 54 -11.26 -6.39 -5.78
C THR A 54 -9.79 -6.27 -6.18
N LEU A 55 -9.03 -5.50 -5.40
CA LEU A 55 -7.65 -5.13 -5.67
C LEU A 55 -6.81 -5.44 -4.43
N GLY A 56 -5.77 -6.26 -4.61
CA GLY A 56 -4.84 -6.64 -3.52
C GLY A 56 -3.38 -6.30 -3.79
N SER A 57 -3.03 -5.90 -5.01
CA SER A 57 -1.68 -5.50 -5.38
C SER A 57 -1.61 -3.98 -5.56
N ALA A 58 -0.55 -3.37 -5.00
CA ALA A 58 -0.22 -1.95 -5.17
C ALA A 58 -0.45 -1.44 -6.61
N SER A 59 0.17 -2.11 -7.60
CA SER A 59 0.11 -1.72 -9.02
C SER A 59 -1.27 -1.68 -9.69
N LYS A 60 -2.32 -2.18 -9.03
CA LYS A 60 -3.70 -2.17 -9.53
C LYS A 60 -4.56 -1.07 -8.89
N VAL A 61 -4.03 -0.35 -7.90
CA VAL A 61 -4.72 0.70 -7.17
C VAL A 61 -4.10 2.04 -7.54
N ASP A 62 -4.94 3.04 -7.79
CA ASP A 62 -4.52 4.45 -7.82
C ASP A 62 -5.39 5.22 -6.81
N ILE A 63 -4.89 6.34 -6.29
CA ILE A 63 -5.71 7.31 -5.54
C ILE A 63 -6.26 8.34 -6.54
N ASP A 64 -7.58 8.35 -6.70
CA ASP A 64 -8.28 9.28 -7.58
C ASP A 64 -8.66 10.56 -6.85
N HIS A 65 -8.48 11.69 -7.54
CA HIS A 65 -9.17 12.93 -7.21
C HIS A 65 -10.55 12.93 -7.87
N THR A 66 -11.63 12.79 -7.08
CA THR A 66 -13.02 12.77 -7.56
C THR A 66 -13.28 13.91 -8.54
N VAL A 67 -12.82 15.12 -8.20
CA VAL A 67 -12.60 16.23 -9.14
C VAL A 67 -11.13 16.24 -9.59
N PRO A 68 -10.79 15.83 -10.84
CA PRO A 68 -9.41 15.79 -11.31
C PRO A 68 -8.69 17.13 -11.20
N LEU A 69 -7.39 17.12 -10.92
CA LEU A 69 -6.58 18.33 -10.83
C LEU A 69 -6.60 19.16 -12.13
N ALA A 70 -6.59 18.49 -13.29
CA ALA A 70 -6.74 19.12 -14.60
C ALA A 70 -8.15 19.70 -14.85
N ASN A 71 -9.18 19.15 -14.20
CA ASN A 71 -10.51 19.73 -14.20
C ASN A 71 -10.52 20.99 -13.32
N ALA A 72 -10.04 20.89 -12.08
CA ALA A 72 -9.93 22.02 -11.16
C ALA A 72 -9.17 23.19 -11.79
N TRP A 73 -8.08 22.92 -12.51
CA TRP A 73 -7.32 23.92 -13.26
C TRP A 73 -8.18 24.72 -14.24
N ARG A 74 -8.93 24.02 -15.11
CA ARG A 74 -9.84 24.69 -16.07
C ARG A 74 -11.00 25.42 -15.40
N SER A 75 -11.36 24.99 -14.21
CA SER A 75 -12.47 25.56 -13.42
C SER A 75 -12.00 26.68 -12.47
N GLY A 76 -10.80 27.22 -12.65
CA GLY A 76 -10.31 28.41 -11.94
C GLY A 76 -9.20 28.16 -10.92
N ALA A 77 -8.70 26.93 -10.75
CA ALA A 77 -7.56 26.64 -9.86
C ALA A 77 -6.21 27.09 -10.44
N ASP A 78 -6.19 27.55 -11.70
CA ASP A 78 -5.05 28.23 -12.30
C ASP A 78 -4.71 29.55 -11.59
N THR A 79 -5.73 30.29 -11.14
CA THR A 79 -5.59 31.55 -10.39
C THR A 79 -5.23 31.35 -8.91
N TRP A 80 -5.30 30.12 -8.40
CA TRP A 80 -5.06 29.85 -6.99
C TRP A 80 -3.57 29.99 -6.63
N THR A 81 -3.31 30.28 -5.36
CA THR A 81 -1.97 30.14 -4.80
C THR A 81 -1.55 28.66 -4.79
N ILE A 82 -0.23 28.41 -4.77
CA ILE A 82 0.30 27.05 -4.67
C ILE A 82 -0.21 26.37 -3.39
N ASP A 83 -0.28 27.09 -2.27
CA ASP A 83 -0.78 26.54 -1.00
C ASP A 83 -2.24 26.11 -1.08
N LYS A 84 -3.09 26.86 -1.79
CA LYS A 84 -4.49 26.47 -1.99
C LYS A 84 -4.60 25.23 -2.88
N ARG A 85 -3.82 25.13 -3.96
CA ARG A 85 -3.73 23.91 -4.80
C ARG A 85 -3.20 22.71 -4.02
N LYS A 86 -2.19 22.92 -3.17
CA LYS A 86 -1.65 21.91 -2.27
C LYS A 86 -2.72 21.41 -1.29
N LYS A 87 -3.45 22.31 -0.63
CA LYS A 87 -4.55 21.92 0.27
C LYS A 87 -5.59 21.08 -0.48
N PHE A 88 -6.05 21.53 -1.64
CA PHE A 88 -7.01 20.79 -2.46
C PHE A 88 -6.51 19.39 -2.88
N ALA A 89 -5.24 19.27 -3.26
CA ALA A 89 -4.69 18.01 -3.73
C ALA A 89 -4.46 16.98 -2.61
N ASN A 90 -4.44 17.43 -1.33
CA ASN A 90 -4.22 16.59 -0.15
C ASN A 90 -5.41 16.60 0.82
N ASP A 91 -6.58 17.03 0.36
CA ASP A 91 -7.77 17.17 1.20
C ASP A 91 -8.32 15.79 1.58
N LEU A 92 -8.28 15.49 2.88
CA LEU A 92 -8.76 14.24 3.47
C LEU A 92 -10.13 14.41 4.15
N ASP A 93 -10.58 15.64 4.36
CA ASP A 93 -11.80 15.94 5.13
C ASP A 93 -13.06 15.74 4.27
N ILE A 94 -12.92 15.91 2.96
CA ILE A 94 -13.97 15.66 1.97
C ILE A 94 -13.67 14.39 1.16
N SER A 95 -14.70 13.80 0.54
CA SER A 95 -14.59 12.61 -0.33
C SER A 95 -13.87 12.87 -1.68
N GLN A 96 -12.92 13.80 -1.70
CA GLN A 96 -12.18 14.21 -2.89
C GLN A 96 -11.08 13.20 -3.27
N LEU A 97 -10.54 12.45 -2.31
CA LEU A 97 -9.55 11.40 -2.56
C LEU A 97 -10.18 10.03 -2.33
N THR A 98 -10.04 9.09 -3.26
CA THR A 98 -10.58 7.72 -3.12
C THR A 98 -9.66 6.70 -3.78
N ALA A 99 -9.40 5.57 -3.12
CA ALA A 99 -8.67 4.47 -3.73
C ALA A 99 -9.56 3.70 -4.73
N ILE A 100 -9.17 3.66 -6.00
CA ILE A 100 -9.93 3.02 -7.07
C ILE A 100 -9.03 2.12 -7.94
N SER A 101 -9.62 1.38 -8.87
CA SER A 101 -8.84 0.62 -9.84
C SER A 101 -8.04 1.56 -10.74
N ALA A 102 -6.75 1.25 -10.92
CA ALA A 102 -5.87 2.06 -11.76
C ALA A 102 -6.36 2.10 -13.23
N SER A 103 -7.13 1.09 -13.67
CA SER A 103 -7.84 1.15 -14.96
C SER A 103 -8.93 2.21 -14.99
N SER A 104 -9.75 2.30 -13.95
CA SER A 104 -10.84 3.28 -13.88
C SER A 104 -10.30 4.70 -13.75
N ASN A 105 -9.27 4.91 -12.93
CA ASN A 105 -8.60 6.21 -12.79
C ASN A 105 -8.09 6.72 -14.15
N ARG A 106 -7.33 5.87 -14.85
CA ARG A 106 -6.78 6.21 -16.17
C ARG A 106 -7.87 6.43 -17.24
N SER A 107 -8.98 5.69 -17.16
CA SER A 107 -10.11 5.86 -18.07
C SER A 107 -10.90 7.15 -17.80
N LYS A 108 -11.02 7.57 -16.53
CA LYS A 108 -11.73 8.80 -16.12
C LYS A 108 -11.01 10.06 -16.59
N GLY A 109 -9.68 10.06 -16.55
CA GLY A 109 -8.86 11.18 -16.99
C GLY A 109 -9.22 12.49 -16.29
N ALA A 110 -9.49 13.54 -17.08
CA ALA A 110 -9.79 14.88 -16.57
C ALA A 110 -11.30 15.16 -16.38
N THR A 111 -12.12 14.11 -16.34
CA THR A 111 -13.58 14.22 -16.11
C THR A 111 -13.89 13.99 -14.62
N PRO A 112 -14.71 14.84 -13.98
CA PRO A 112 -15.19 14.57 -12.62
C PRO A 112 -15.93 13.25 -12.54
N ALA A 113 -15.71 12.49 -11.46
CA ALA A 113 -16.53 11.32 -11.18
C ALA A 113 -17.82 11.73 -10.47
N SER A 114 -18.88 10.98 -10.76
CA SER A 114 -20.01 10.80 -9.87
C SER A 114 -19.90 9.39 -9.30
N PRO A 115 -19.19 9.19 -8.18
CA PRO A 115 -19.17 7.88 -7.54
C PRO A 115 -20.62 7.44 -7.27
N PRO A 116 -21.01 6.19 -7.52
CA PRO A 116 -22.31 5.72 -7.05
C PRO A 116 -22.39 5.98 -5.55
N GLY A 117 -23.41 6.74 -5.13
CA GLY A 117 -23.51 7.33 -3.80
C GLY A 117 -23.16 6.33 -2.71
N ARG A 118 -22.09 6.62 -1.95
CA ARG A 118 -21.71 5.81 -0.80
C ARG A 118 -22.65 6.14 0.37
N LEU A 119 -23.86 5.57 0.32
CA LEU A 119 -24.65 5.30 1.52
C LEU A 119 -25.27 3.90 1.42
N ARG A 120 -25.06 3.15 2.49
CA ARG A 120 -25.48 1.76 2.80
C ARG A 120 -24.45 0.71 2.39
N LEU A 121 -23.80 0.15 3.43
CA LEU A 121 -23.33 -1.23 3.48
C LEU A 121 -24.41 -2.15 2.86
N ARG A 122 -24.29 -2.44 1.57
CA ARG A 122 -25.10 -3.49 0.94
C ARG A 122 -24.32 -4.78 1.12
N ARG A 123 -24.82 -5.66 1.99
CA ARG A 123 -24.43 -7.08 2.01
C ARG A 123 -24.49 -7.61 0.56
N ARG A 124 -23.36 -8.03 0.01
CA ARG A 124 -23.27 -8.64 -1.34
C ARG A 124 -24.24 -9.82 -1.43
N ARG A 125 -25.02 -9.91 -2.51
CA ARG A 125 -25.55 -11.20 -3.00
C ARG A 125 -24.53 -11.81 -3.98
N PRO A 126 -24.23 -13.11 -3.93
CA PRO A 126 -23.34 -13.77 -4.89
C PRO A 126 -24.04 -13.96 -6.24
N GLY A 127 -23.35 -13.72 -7.37
CA GLY A 127 -23.79 -14.32 -8.64
C GLY A 127 -23.50 -13.62 -9.97
N ASP A 128 -23.05 -12.36 -10.04
CA ASP A 128 -22.97 -11.69 -11.35
C ASP A 128 -21.57 -11.78 -11.97
N SER A 129 -21.45 -12.57 -13.04
CA SER A 129 -20.22 -12.80 -13.79
C SER A 129 -20.41 -12.34 -15.23
N ARG A 130 -19.98 -11.12 -15.54
CA ARG A 130 -19.65 -10.68 -16.90
C ARG A 130 -18.83 -9.39 -16.81
N LEU A 131 -17.62 -9.38 -17.35
CA LEU A 131 -17.35 -8.58 -18.54
C LEU A 131 -15.94 -8.75 -19.12
N ARG A 132 -15.97 -8.60 -20.44
CA ARG A 132 -14.95 -8.75 -21.47
C ARG A 132 -13.66 -7.97 -21.22
N ALA A 133 -12.57 -8.57 -21.70
CA ALA A 133 -11.30 -7.93 -21.91
C ALA A 133 -11.34 -6.95 -23.09
N LEU A 134 -10.73 -5.78 -22.93
CA LEU A 134 -10.09 -5.04 -24.02
C LEU A 134 -8.72 -4.57 -23.54
N ARG A 135 -7.71 -4.86 -24.37
CA ARG A 135 -6.29 -4.59 -24.15
C ARG A 135 -5.94 -3.17 -24.61
N GLY A 136 -4.94 -2.62 -23.91
CA GLY A 136 -3.88 -1.80 -24.48
C GLY A 136 -4.04 -0.31 -24.33
N HIS A 137 -3.43 0.29 -23.30
CA HIS A 137 -3.17 1.73 -23.31
C HIS A 137 -1.83 2.10 -22.65
N HIS A 138 -1.17 3.06 -23.29
CA HIS A 138 0.09 3.68 -22.91
C HIS A 138 0.07 4.24 -21.48
N ARG A 139 1.20 4.09 -20.78
CA ARG A 139 1.38 4.46 -19.37
C ARG A 139 1.52 5.98 -19.24
N HIS A 140 0.43 6.67 -18.88
CA HIS A 140 0.52 7.98 -18.24
C HIS A 140 0.53 7.81 -16.71
N PRO A 141 1.50 8.41 -15.98
CA PRO A 141 1.62 8.27 -14.53
C PRO A 141 0.69 9.30 -13.85
N GLN A 142 -0.58 8.96 -13.63
CA GLN A 142 -1.58 9.91 -13.11
C GLN A 142 -2.17 9.49 -11.74
N GLY A 143 -1.52 8.65 -10.93
CA GLY A 143 -2.16 8.30 -9.64
C GLY A 143 -1.52 7.29 -8.69
N GLY A 144 -0.25 6.92 -8.86
CA GLY A 144 0.42 6.06 -7.88
C GLY A 144 0.90 6.86 -6.67
N CYS A 145 0.85 6.29 -5.47
CA CYS A 145 1.60 6.85 -4.34
C CYS A 145 3.08 6.87 -4.73
N THR A 146 3.78 7.95 -4.41
CA THR A 146 5.20 8.13 -4.73
C THR A 146 6.09 6.99 -4.23
N HIS A 147 5.61 6.22 -3.26
CA HIS A 147 6.31 5.11 -2.62
C HIS A 147 5.94 3.72 -3.19
N GLU A 148 4.99 3.59 -4.11
CA GLU A 148 4.56 2.28 -4.67
C GLU A 148 5.53 1.69 -5.72
N ARG A 149 6.66 2.34 -6.00
CA ARG A 149 7.81 1.63 -6.58
C ARG A 149 8.67 1.12 -5.43
N PRO A 150 8.59 -0.18 -5.07
CA PRO A 150 9.61 -0.74 -4.19
C PRO A 150 10.98 -0.49 -4.83
N PRO A 151 12.03 -0.15 -4.06
CA PRO A 151 13.39 -0.30 -4.57
C PRO A 151 13.50 -1.74 -5.09
N ARG A 152 14.12 -1.91 -6.26
CA ARG A 152 14.34 -3.22 -6.87
C ARG A 152 15.06 -4.09 -5.84
N ALA A 153 14.32 -4.89 -5.08
CA ALA A 153 14.91 -5.85 -4.17
C ALA A 153 15.83 -6.70 -5.05
N ALA A 154 17.11 -6.73 -4.69
CA ALA A 154 18.08 -7.60 -5.32
C ALA A 154 17.43 -8.99 -5.44
N GLN A 155 17.31 -9.48 -6.67
CA GLN A 155 16.96 -10.87 -6.87
C GLN A 155 18.04 -11.66 -6.15
N ALA A 156 17.68 -12.28 -5.03
CA ALA A 156 18.53 -13.29 -4.42
C ALA A 156 18.86 -14.30 -5.54
N PRO A 157 20.14 -14.72 -5.69
CA PRO A 157 20.46 -15.73 -6.68
C PRO A 157 19.58 -16.96 -6.41
N ARG A 158 18.88 -17.40 -7.45
CA ARG A 158 18.13 -18.67 -7.40
C ARG A 158 19.14 -19.75 -7.02
N VAL A 159 19.00 -20.33 -5.84
CA VAL A 159 19.69 -21.58 -5.51
C VAL A 159 19.11 -22.63 -6.46
N PRO A 160 19.91 -23.29 -7.31
CA PRO A 160 19.41 -24.38 -8.11
C PRO A 160 19.00 -25.53 -7.18
N ALA A 161 17.86 -26.15 -7.47
CA ALA A 161 17.36 -27.30 -6.74
C ALA A 161 18.42 -28.41 -6.73
N SER A 162 18.90 -28.79 -5.54
CA SER A 162 19.70 -29.99 -5.36
C SER A 162 18.83 -31.21 -5.66
N THR A 163 19.27 -32.03 -6.61
CA THR A 163 18.72 -33.35 -6.90
C THR A 163 18.85 -34.27 -5.68
N PRO A 164 17.90 -35.18 -5.43
CA PRO A 164 18.04 -36.18 -4.37
C PRO A 164 19.08 -37.22 -4.78
N VAL A 165 20.14 -37.35 -3.99
CA VAL A 165 21.05 -38.51 -4.02
C VAL A 165 20.41 -39.64 -3.23
N THR A 166 20.23 -40.78 -3.88
CA THR A 166 19.79 -42.03 -3.26
C THR A 166 20.90 -42.63 -2.42
N ASP A 167 20.50 -43.01 -1.21
CA ASP A 167 21.29 -43.66 -0.17
C ASP A 167 21.59 -45.13 -0.51
N THR A 168 22.85 -45.55 -0.40
CA THR A 168 23.26 -46.95 -0.21
C THR A 168 24.71 -46.93 0.29
N THR A 169 24.96 -47.27 1.55
CA THR A 169 25.89 -48.35 1.95
C THR A 169 26.06 -48.43 3.47
N THR A 170 25.79 -49.63 3.95
CA THR A 170 25.97 -50.24 5.27
C THR A 170 27.38 -50.13 5.89
N GLY A 171 27.41 -50.03 7.23
CA GLY A 171 28.47 -50.56 8.11
C GLY A 171 29.39 -49.51 8.73
N LEU A 172 29.92 -49.62 9.95
CA LEU A 172 29.78 -50.55 11.08
C LEU A 172 30.66 -49.92 12.19
N LEU A 173 30.17 -49.92 13.44
CA LEU A 173 30.88 -49.95 14.73
C LEU A 173 31.88 -48.84 15.17
N LEU A 174 31.68 -48.45 16.45
CA LEU A 174 32.63 -48.16 17.54
C LEU A 174 32.67 -46.70 18.07
N GLY A 175 32.39 -46.57 19.37
CA GLY A 175 33.13 -45.66 20.27
C GLY A 175 32.39 -44.42 20.79
N ALA A 176 31.85 -44.53 22.01
CA ALA A 176 31.56 -43.40 22.92
C ALA A 176 32.89 -42.67 23.32
N PRO A 177 32.92 -41.50 24.02
CA PRO A 177 32.01 -41.12 25.11
C PRO A 177 31.58 -39.63 25.20
N SER A 178 30.63 -39.44 26.10
CA SER A 178 30.07 -38.21 26.64
C SER A 178 31.09 -37.12 26.99
N VAL A 179 30.76 -35.87 26.64
CA VAL A 179 31.33 -34.68 27.29
C VAL A 179 30.21 -33.93 27.99
N THR A 180 30.22 -34.05 29.31
CA THR A 180 29.42 -33.26 30.25
C THR A 180 30.00 -31.84 30.30
N LEU A 181 29.24 -30.83 29.88
CA LEU A 181 29.63 -29.44 30.14
C LEU A 181 29.06 -28.99 31.49
N ALA A 182 29.98 -28.66 32.39
CA ALA A 182 29.75 -28.19 33.73
C ALA A 182 28.99 -26.85 33.77
N GLY A 183 28.29 -26.67 34.89
CA GLY A 183 27.24 -25.68 35.07
C GLY A 183 27.67 -24.21 35.10
N ILE A 184 26.76 -23.36 34.63
CA ILE A 184 26.73 -21.93 34.92
C ILE A 184 25.48 -21.67 35.76
N ARG A 185 25.68 -21.46 37.08
CA ARG A 185 24.66 -20.91 37.98
C ARG A 185 24.56 -19.40 37.74
N ILE A 186 23.52 -18.96 37.03
CA ILE A 186 23.10 -17.55 37.08
C ILE A 186 22.29 -17.37 38.37
N ARG A 187 22.87 -16.71 39.38
CA ARG A 187 22.12 -16.29 40.57
C ARG A 187 21.16 -15.17 40.17
N LYS A 188 19.85 -15.41 40.32
CA LYS A 188 18.83 -14.35 40.36
C LYS A 188 19.17 -13.41 41.52
N ARG A 189 19.37 -12.13 41.25
CA ARG A 189 19.42 -11.09 42.27
C ARG A 189 17.98 -10.78 42.67
N ALA A 190 17.61 -11.10 43.90
CA ALA A 190 16.35 -10.64 44.50
C ALA A 190 16.46 -9.14 44.80
N PRO A 191 15.35 -8.38 44.72
CA PRO A 191 15.32 -6.96 45.04
C PRO A 191 15.54 -6.74 46.54
N THR A 192 16.41 -5.80 46.90
CA THR A 192 16.55 -5.31 48.27
C THR A 192 15.44 -4.31 48.58
N ALA A 193 14.74 -4.54 49.69
CA ALA A 193 13.77 -3.61 50.28
C ALA A 193 14.49 -2.38 50.86
N ALA A 194 14.85 -1.41 50.00
CA ALA A 194 15.38 -0.11 50.40
C ALA A 194 15.26 0.97 49.31
N GLU A 195 14.24 0.90 48.44
CA GLU A 195 13.82 2.04 47.62
C GLU A 195 12.28 2.09 47.59
N ALA A 196 11.73 2.09 48.79
CA ALA A 196 10.42 2.67 49.09
C ALA A 196 10.71 4.05 49.71
N LEU A 197 10.00 5.07 49.23
CA LEU A 197 10.17 6.52 49.46
C LEU A 197 11.17 7.24 48.54
N ARG A 198 10.73 7.50 47.30
CA ARG A 198 10.56 8.85 46.73
C ARG A 198 9.65 8.80 45.51
#